data_AF-A0A8I2C789-F1
#
_entry.id   AF-A0A8I2C789-F1
#
_cell.length_a   1.000
_cell.length_b   1.000
_cell.length_c   1.000
_cell.angle_alpha   90.00
_cell.angle_beta   90.00
_cell.angle_gamma   90.00
#
_symmetry.space_group_name_H-M   'P 1'
#
loop_
_entity.id
_entity.type
_entity.pdbx_description
1 polymer ?
#
loop_
_entity_poly.entity_id
_entity_poly.type
_entity_poly.pdbx_seq_one_letter_code
_entity_poly.pdbx_strand_id
1 'polypeptide(L)'
;MLSEKHARGIEDRGLTSEMAVDMGTFSGRLSRDSQDNLVVLPDERGNVLCFPYYEHGVEVNCKYRWAQDGERRFMQKKGAVKTLYNADVLLNEDTMARLEAGTDSLIWVEGEFDVQAGKESGYETIVSVPDGAPPARDKNGNLIDVPDDASDVDPEDDDKFSFMVRHMQRIMAVKYHIIATDADEPGRRLAKELVRRIGPAKCFWVQFPDDEVVPDKKTGELRACKDLNEVKKYLGAEKVRELIENAKEWPVKGLFKLSDYPEIAIPEMVEAGISKELDEKMKFYQGQFIVCTGIPNVGKSTFMNQVAVRLAMRHKWPIAMFSGEKSVKPFLANELMTAFLEKERAAWSHEERKRAEAFVERYFYFIDYDENDDTEVDLDFVLDKAAAAVFRYGVKMLMIDPWNELEHNRPNSLSLTEYVGKAIKKMKRFGNRFGCATCVVAHPTKLEGKMVPGLYNISDSAHWANKPDLGIVVHAMRPDEAPNERTIFIPKVRLKRIAGNTGSVDVGFNEKTGLFTKLDF
;
A
#
# COMPACT_ATOMS: atom_id res chain seq x y z
N MET A 1 -51.18 2.73 11.85
CA MET A 1 -51.96 1.65 12.48
C MET A 1 -51.43 0.29 12.02
N LEU A 2 -51.13 -0.60 12.97
CA LEU A 2 -50.57 -1.92 12.72
C LEU A 2 -51.63 -3.00 12.97
N SER A 3 -51.66 -4.03 12.13
CA SER A 3 -52.42 -5.25 12.40
C SER A 3 -51.78 -6.00 13.55
N GLU A 4 -52.59 -6.75 14.30
CA GLU A 4 -52.11 -7.53 15.46
C GLU A 4 -50.97 -8.49 15.07
N LYS A 5 -51.02 -9.06 13.86
CA LYS A 5 -49.96 -9.92 13.31
C LYS A 5 -48.64 -9.17 13.12
N HIS A 6 -48.69 -7.95 12.59
CA HIS A 6 -47.48 -7.15 12.37
C HIS A 6 -46.92 -6.60 13.68
N ALA A 7 -47.77 -6.16 14.61
CA ALA A 7 -47.35 -5.74 15.95
C ALA A 7 -46.58 -6.86 16.67
N ARG A 8 -47.16 -8.07 16.74
CA ARG A 8 -46.46 -9.25 17.30
C ARG A 8 -45.17 -9.56 16.56
N GLY A 9 -45.16 -9.48 15.23
CA GLY A 9 -43.96 -9.72 14.44
C GLY A 9 -42.83 -8.71 14.66
N ILE A 10 -43.14 -7.50 15.12
CA ILE A 10 -42.17 -6.48 15.55
C ILE A 10 -41.69 -6.78 16.98
N GLU A 11 -42.61 -7.13 17.87
CA GLU A 11 -42.31 -7.50 19.26
C GLU A 11 -41.43 -8.76 19.35
N ASP A 12 -41.65 -9.74 18.49
CA ASP A 12 -40.81 -10.94 18.33
C ASP A 12 -39.35 -10.60 17.93
N ARG A 13 -39.11 -9.38 17.45
CA ARG A 13 -37.76 -8.84 17.14
C ARG A 13 -37.13 -8.08 18.29
N GLY A 14 -37.75 -8.05 19.47
CA GLY A 14 -37.30 -7.24 20.59
C GLY A 14 -37.45 -5.73 20.32
N LEU A 15 -38.41 -5.35 19.49
CA LEU A 15 -38.73 -3.96 19.13
C LEU A 15 -40.15 -3.61 19.59
N THR A 16 -40.43 -2.34 19.84
CA THR A 16 -41.76 -1.88 20.26
C THR A 16 -42.65 -1.56 19.07
N SER A 17 -43.93 -1.93 19.15
CA SER A 17 -44.92 -1.58 18.14
C SER A 17 -45.23 -0.07 18.15
N GLU A 18 -45.11 0.60 19.30
CA GLU A 18 -45.26 2.05 19.45
C GLU A 18 -44.21 2.82 18.64
N MET A 19 -42.91 2.54 18.82
CA MET A 19 -41.85 3.19 18.03
C MET A 19 -42.00 2.91 16.53
N ALA A 20 -42.43 1.71 16.15
CA ALA A 20 -42.67 1.40 14.74
C ALA A 20 -43.74 2.33 14.15
N VAL A 21 -44.83 2.59 14.88
CA VAL A 21 -45.89 3.52 14.49
C VAL A 21 -45.39 4.96 14.46
N ASP A 22 -44.58 5.38 15.42
CA ASP A 22 -43.97 6.72 15.46
C ASP A 22 -43.05 6.96 14.25
N MET A 23 -42.35 5.92 13.80
CA MET A 23 -41.57 5.93 12.56
C MET A 23 -42.43 5.87 11.29
N GLY A 24 -43.76 5.87 11.43
CA GLY A 24 -44.73 5.84 10.32
C GLY A 24 -45.07 4.44 9.82
N THR A 25 -44.55 3.37 10.42
CA THR A 25 -44.81 2.00 9.97
C THR A 25 -46.30 1.66 10.11
N PHE A 26 -46.87 1.07 9.06
CA PHE A 26 -48.30 0.72 9.04
C PHE A 26 -48.59 -0.60 8.33
N SER A 27 -49.79 -1.12 8.55
CA SER A 27 -50.31 -2.29 7.84
C SER A 27 -51.15 -1.86 6.65
N GLY A 28 -50.97 -2.54 5.52
CA GLY A 28 -51.70 -2.30 4.30
C GLY A 28 -52.16 -3.59 3.64
N ARG A 29 -53.03 -3.44 2.65
CA ARG A 29 -53.48 -4.52 1.77
C ARG A 29 -53.08 -4.23 0.33
N LEU A 30 -52.76 -5.29 -0.41
CA LEU A 30 -52.62 -5.20 -1.86
C LEU A 30 -53.98 -4.89 -2.49
N SER A 31 -53.99 -3.95 -3.41
CA SER A 31 -55.14 -3.56 -4.22
C SER A 31 -54.67 -3.24 -5.65
N ARG A 32 -55.61 -2.88 -6.52
CA ARG A 32 -55.32 -2.43 -7.88
C ARG A 32 -55.94 -1.06 -8.12
N ASP A 33 -55.20 -0.17 -8.77
CA ASP A 33 -55.71 1.14 -9.17
C ASP A 33 -56.59 1.05 -10.43
N SER A 34 -57.10 2.20 -10.88
CA SER A 34 -57.94 2.30 -12.08
C SER A 34 -57.22 1.94 -13.40
N GLN A 35 -55.89 1.80 -13.37
CA GLN A 35 -55.05 1.39 -14.49
C GLN A 35 -54.52 -0.05 -14.33
N ASP A 36 -55.11 -0.83 -13.42
CA ASP A 36 -54.74 -2.20 -13.07
C ASP A 36 -53.32 -2.36 -12.46
N ASN A 37 -52.66 -1.27 -12.05
CA ASN A 37 -51.38 -1.35 -11.36
C ASN A 37 -51.59 -1.83 -9.91
N LEU A 38 -50.68 -2.67 -9.42
CA LEU A 38 -50.62 -3.04 -8.00
C LEU A 38 -50.30 -1.81 -7.14
N VAL A 39 -51.17 -1.56 -6.17
CA VAL A 39 -51.02 -0.50 -5.16
C VAL A 39 -51.24 -1.07 -3.76
N VAL A 40 -50.72 -0.39 -2.74
CA VAL A 40 -50.93 -0.76 -1.34
C VAL A 40 -51.74 0.33 -0.67
N LEU A 41 -52.86 -0.05 -0.06
CA LEU A 41 -53.74 0.85 0.69
C LEU A 41 -53.62 0.56 2.19
N PRO A 42 -53.58 1.56 3.07
CA PRO A 42 -53.63 1.35 4.52
C PRO A 42 -54.85 0.51 4.92
N ASP A 43 -54.63 -0.52 5.73
CA ASP A 43 -55.67 -1.43 6.22
C ASP A 43 -55.16 -2.08 7.53
N GLU A 44 -55.89 -1.85 8.62
CA GLU A 44 -55.60 -2.41 9.95
C GLU A 44 -55.66 -3.94 9.99
N ARG A 45 -56.29 -4.57 9.00
CA ARG A 45 -56.35 -6.04 8.84
C ARG A 45 -55.46 -6.52 7.69
N GLY A 46 -54.69 -5.61 7.11
CA GLY A 46 -53.78 -5.87 6.00
C GLY A 46 -52.60 -6.79 6.35
N ASN A 47 -52.14 -7.52 5.35
CA ASN A 47 -51.03 -8.48 5.44
C ASN A 47 -49.71 -7.96 4.84
N VAL A 48 -49.66 -6.69 4.44
CA VAL A 48 -48.46 -6.00 3.96
C VAL A 48 -47.95 -5.05 5.03
N LEU A 49 -46.69 -5.21 5.43
CA LEU A 49 -45.99 -4.29 6.32
C LEU A 49 -45.35 -3.18 5.47
N CYS A 50 -45.63 -1.92 5.80
CA CYS A 50 -45.27 -0.77 4.99
C CYS A 50 -44.33 0.16 5.78
N PHE A 51 -43.18 0.49 5.20
CA PHE A 51 -42.17 1.40 5.75
C PHE A 51 -42.11 2.66 4.88
N PRO A 52 -42.77 3.75 5.26
CA PRO A 52 -42.73 5.02 4.53
C PRO A 52 -41.40 5.75 4.72
N TYR A 53 -40.90 6.36 3.66
CA TYR A 53 -39.69 7.17 3.65
C TYR A 53 -40.10 8.63 3.51
N TYR A 54 -39.61 9.47 4.42
CA TYR A 54 -40.00 10.86 4.53
C TYR A 54 -38.87 11.82 4.15
N GLU A 55 -39.24 12.92 3.51
CA GLU A 55 -38.40 14.11 3.37
C GLU A 55 -39.23 15.35 3.71
N HIS A 56 -38.71 16.18 4.62
CA HIS A 56 -39.42 17.30 5.23
C HIS A 56 -40.80 16.88 5.80
N GLY A 57 -40.88 15.68 6.39
CA GLY A 57 -42.13 15.10 6.91
C GLY A 57 -43.14 14.64 5.85
N VAL A 58 -42.80 14.69 4.56
CA VAL A 58 -43.67 14.26 3.45
C VAL A 58 -43.24 12.89 2.95
N GLU A 59 -44.18 11.95 2.79
CA GLU A 59 -43.88 10.61 2.26
C GLU A 59 -43.49 10.70 0.78
N VAL A 60 -42.23 10.39 0.47
CA VAL A 60 -41.70 10.40 -0.91
C VAL A 60 -41.50 9.00 -1.49
N ASN A 61 -41.44 7.97 -0.64
CA ASN A 61 -41.36 6.57 -1.01
C ASN A 61 -41.97 5.69 0.09
N CYS A 62 -42.28 4.43 -0.23
CA CYS A 62 -42.71 3.45 0.74
C CYS A 62 -42.25 2.06 0.30
N LYS A 63 -41.66 1.32 1.24
CA LYS A 63 -41.24 -0.07 1.03
C LYS A 63 -42.25 -1.01 1.64
N TYR A 64 -42.69 -1.97 0.85
CA TYR A 64 -43.73 -2.93 1.17
C TYR A 64 -43.12 -4.32 1.33
N ARG A 65 -43.48 -5.00 2.42
CA ARG A 65 -43.04 -6.35 2.73
C ARG A 65 -44.21 -7.22 3.12
N TRP A 66 -44.37 -8.36 2.47
CA TRP A 66 -45.40 -9.34 2.85
C TRP A 66 -44.87 -10.77 2.69
N ALA A 67 -45.63 -11.73 3.19
CA ALA A 67 -45.38 -13.15 2.96
C ALA A 67 -46.48 -13.73 2.08
N GLN A 68 -46.08 -14.52 1.09
CA GLN A 68 -46.98 -15.23 0.19
C GLN A 68 -46.37 -16.59 -0.12
N ASP A 69 -47.15 -17.67 0.03
CA ASP A 69 -46.71 -19.05 -0.22
C ASP A 69 -45.45 -19.47 0.55
N GLY A 70 -45.27 -18.95 1.76
CA GLY A 70 -44.09 -19.21 2.60
C GLY A 70 -42.86 -18.36 2.25
N GLU A 71 -42.91 -17.59 1.15
CA GLU A 71 -41.82 -16.74 0.71
C GLU A 71 -42.05 -15.27 1.09
N ARG A 72 -40.94 -14.56 1.35
CA ARG A 72 -40.96 -13.12 1.61
C ARG A 72 -40.92 -12.37 0.29
N ARG A 73 -41.85 -11.45 0.12
CA ARG A 73 -41.91 -10.55 -1.04
C ARG A 73 -41.66 -9.11 -0.61
N PHE A 74 -41.00 -8.38 -1.50
CA PHE A 74 -40.61 -6.98 -1.31
C PHE A 74 -41.01 -6.19 -2.55
N MET A 75 -41.53 -4.98 -2.35
CA MET A 75 -41.88 -4.04 -3.41
C MET A 75 -41.65 -2.62 -2.90
N GLN A 76 -41.32 -1.68 -3.78
CA GLN A 76 -41.32 -0.25 -3.46
C GLN A 76 -42.39 0.47 -4.27
N LYS A 77 -42.81 1.64 -3.79
CA LYS A 77 -43.78 2.50 -4.46
C LYS A 77 -43.30 2.86 -5.87
N LYS A 78 -44.14 2.62 -6.88
CA LYS A 78 -43.79 2.83 -8.30
C LYS A 78 -43.51 4.31 -8.56
N GLY A 79 -42.39 4.60 -9.24
CA GLY A 79 -41.97 5.97 -9.56
C GLY A 79 -41.54 6.79 -8.34
N ALA A 80 -41.33 6.15 -7.20
CA ALA A 80 -40.94 6.85 -5.98
C ALA A 80 -39.47 7.25 -6.00
N VAL A 81 -39.18 8.26 -5.19
CA VAL A 81 -37.83 8.79 -4.98
C VAL A 81 -36.98 7.79 -4.21
N LYS A 82 -35.76 7.51 -4.70
CA LYS A 82 -34.76 6.80 -3.90
C LYS A 82 -34.12 7.76 -2.89
N THR A 83 -34.29 7.45 -1.61
CA THR A 83 -33.77 8.23 -0.49
C THR A 83 -33.45 7.33 0.71
N LEU A 84 -32.79 7.86 1.72
CA LEU A 84 -32.47 7.13 2.95
C LEU A 84 -33.73 6.93 3.79
N TYR A 85 -33.83 5.80 4.49
CA TYR A 85 -34.82 5.68 5.55
C TYR A 85 -34.37 6.56 6.72
N ASN A 86 -35.31 7.30 7.31
CA ASN A 86 -35.03 8.35 8.31
C ASN A 86 -34.15 9.51 7.76
N ALA A 87 -34.26 9.85 6.46
CA ALA A 87 -33.49 10.93 5.82
C ALA A 87 -33.67 12.31 6.48
N ASP A 88 -34.79 12.56 7.16
CA ASP A 88 -35.08 13.84 7.82
C ASP A 88 -34.05 14.25 8.87
N VAL A 89 -33.26 13.31 9.41
CA VAL A 89 -32.12 13.65 10.29
C VAL A 89 -31.06 14.52 9.58
N LEU A 90 -30.97 14.43 8.26
CA LEU A 90 -30.07 15.24 7.43
C LEU A 90 -30.72 16.53 6.91
N LEU A 91 -32.05 16.67 7.08
CA LEU A 91 -32.83 17.78 6.55
C LEU A 91 -33.32 18.71 7.67
N ASN A 92 -33.33 18.24 8.91
CA ASN A 92 -33.58 19.03 10.10
C ASN A 92 -32.32 19.80 10.51
N GLU A 93 -32.40 21.14 10.57
CA GLU A 93 -31.23 22.00 10.82
C GLU A 93 -30.61 21.79 12.22
N ASP A 94 -31.42 21.54 13.26
CA ASP A 94 -30.89 21.30 14.62
C ASP A 94 -30.06 20.00 14.66
N THR A 95 -30.53 18.97 13.95
CA THR A 95 -29.84 17.68 13.86
C THR A 95 -28.58 17.79 13.00
N MET A 96 -28.66 18.49 11.87
CA MET A 96 -27.51 18.78 11.03
C MET A 96 -26.42 19.56 11.78
N ALA A 97 -26.77 20.55 12.59
CA ALA A 97 -25.80 21.32 13.37
C ALA A 97 -24.99 20.42 14.33
N ARG A 98 -25.63 19.43 14.97
CA ARG A 98 -24.94 18.45 15.85
C ARG A 98 -24.04 17.50 15.05
N LEU A 99 -24.48 17.07 13.88
CA LEU A 99 -23.71 16.21 12.96
C LEU A 99 -22.47 16.91 12.37
N GLU A 100 -22.58 18.20 12.04
CA GLU A 100 -21.47 19.02 11.53
C GLU A 100 -20.46 19.35 12.64
N ALA A 101 -20.95 19.64 13.85
CA ALA A 101 -20.07 19.84 15.02
C ALA A 101 -19.35 18.56 15.44
N GLY A 102 -19.94 17.39 15.13
CA GLY A 102 -19.50 16.06 15.56
C GLY A 102 -19.81 15.79 17.04
N THR A 103 -20.84 16.44 17.59
CA THR A 103 -21.42 16.03 18.87
C THR A 103 -22.29 14.79 18.69
N ASP A 104 -22.90 14.65 17.52
CA ASP A 104 -23.56 13.43 17.04
C ASP A 104 -22.78 12.83 15.86
N SER A 105 -23.00 11.55 15.59
CA SER A 105 -22.50 10.86 14.39
C SER A 105 -23.67 10.36 13.54
N LEU A 106 -23.50 10.31 12.22
CA LEU A 106 -24.48 9.67 11.33
C LEU A 106 -24.20 8.17 11.28
N ILE A 107 -25.13 7.36 11.77
CA ILE A 107 -24.99 5.90 11.84
C ILE A 107 -25.67 5.26 10.63
N TRP A 108 -24.94 4.43 9.90
CA TRP A 108 -25.39 3.75 8.70
C TRP A 108 -25.67 2.27 8.98
N VAL A 109 -26.89 1.84 8.72
CA VAL A 109 -27.32 0.43 8.79
C VAL A 109 -27.95 -0.03 7.48
N GLU A 110 -28.23 -1.33 7.34
CA GLU A 110 -28.77 -1.88 6.10
C GLU A 110 -30.31 -1.83 6.04
N GLY A 111 -30.99 -2.14 7.15
CA GLY A 111 -32.44 -2.33 7.17
C GLY A 111 -33.22 -1.37 8.05
N GLU A 112 -34.53 -1.31 7.82
CA GLU A 112 -35.45 -0.43 8.57
C GLU A 112 -35.60 -0.85 10.04
N PHE A 113 -35.50 -2.15 10.33
CA PHE A 113 -35.54 -2.65 11.71
C PHE A 113 -34.28 -2.30 12.51
N ASP A 114 -33.13 -2.13 11.86
CA ASP A 114 -31.90 -1.70 12.51
C ASP A 114 -31.95 -0.21 12.87
N VAL A 115 -32.60 0.60 12.02
CA VAL A 115 -32.92 2.01 12.34
C VAL A 115 -33.80 2.08 13.58
N GLN A 116 -34.85 1.26 13.66
CA GLN A 116 -35.69 1.19 14.84
C GLN A 116 -34.90 0.70 16.07
N ALA A 117 -34.02 -0.29 15.91
CA ALA A 117 -33.18 -0.78 17.00
C ALA A 117 -32.24 0.31 17.55
N GLY A 118 -31.63 1.11 16.67
CA GLY A 118 -30.79 2.24 17.06
C GLY A 118 -31.58 3.34 17.76
N LYS A 119 -32.76 3.73 17.24
CA LYS A 119 -33.64 4.73 17.86
C LYS A 119 -34.10 4.30 19.25
N GLU A 120 -34.58 3.07 19.42
CA GLU A 120 -34.95 2.55 20.74
C GLU A 120 -33.74 2.38 21.69
N SER A 121 -32.51 2.44 21.15
CA SER A 121 -31.28 2.46 21.95
C SER A 121 -30.76 3.88 22.24
N GLY A 122 -31.45 4.93 21.78
CA GLY A 122 -31.12 6.34 22.03
C GLY A 122 -30.40 7.07 20.90
N TYR A 123 -30.28 6.47 19.72
CA TYR A 123 -29.62 7.09 18.57
C TYR A 123 -30.64 7.57 17.53
N GLU A 124 -30.92 8.86 17.52
CA GLU A 124 -31.84 9.47 16.56
C GLU A 124 -31.23 9.65 15.17
N THR A 125 -29.92 9.87 15.08
CA THR A 125 -29.15 10.12 13.85
C THR A 125 -28.72 8.85 13.12
N ILE A 126 -29.64 7.88 13.01
CA ILE A 126 -29.43 6.60 12.35
C ILE A 126 -30.25 6.49 11.06
N VAL A 127 -29.65 6.01 9.99
CA VAL A 127 -30.26 5.90 8.66
C VAL A 127 -30.00 4.52 8.05
N SER A 128 -30.91 4.06 7.18
CA SER A 128 -30.66 2.88 6.35
C SER A 128 -30.68 3.20 4.86
N VAL A 129 -29.94 2.40 4.10
CA VAL A 129 -29.97 2.44 2.63
C VAL A 129 -31.30 1.88 2.10
N PRO A 130 -31.86 2.41 0.99
CA PRO A 130 -33.20 2.02 0.51
C PRO A 130 -33.27 0.58 -0.02
N ASP A 131 -32.21 0.15 -0.71
CA ASP A 131 -32.18 -1.09 -1.50
C ASP A 131 -31.34 -2.22 -0.85
N GLY A 132 -30.91 -2.04 0.40
CA GLY A 132 -30.00 -2.97 1.09
C GLY A 132 -28.62 -3.05 0.42
N ALA A 133 -27.82 -4.06 0.80
CA ALA A 133 -26.53 -4.29 0.18
C ALA A 133 -26.66 -4.90 -1.25
N PRO A 134 -25.88 -4.42 -2.24
CA PRO A 134 -25.84 -5.06 -3.55
C PRO A 134 -25.33 -6.51 -3.45
N PRO A 135 -25.78 -7.43 -4.33
CA PRO A 135 -25.32 -8.81 -4.31
C PRO A 135 -23.79 -8.87 -4.48
N ALA A 136 -23.13 -9.68 -3.65
CA ALA A 136 -21.68 -9.83 -3.67
C ALA A 136 -21.17 -10.56 -4.93
N ARG A 137 -22.06 -11.27 -5.63
CA ARG A 137 -21.73 -12.11 -6.78
C ARG A 137 -22.52 -11.70 -8.01
N ASP A 138 -21.88 -11.80 -9.17
CA ASP A 138 -22.54 -11.65 -10.47
C ASP A 138 -23.48 -12.84 -10.76
N LYS A 139 -24.16 -12.80 -11.91
CA LYS A 139 -25.08 -13.85 -12.37
C LYS A 139 -24.39 -15.21 -12.56
N ASN A 140 -23.05 -15.22 -12.62
CA ASN A 140 -22.21 -16.39 -12.84
C ASN A 140 -21.52 -16.88 -11.55
N GLY A 141 -21.79 -16.24 -10.41
CA GLY A 141 -21.24 -16.61 -9.10
C GLY A 141 -19.86 -16.03 -8.79
N ASN A 142 -19.29 -15.19 -9.66
CA ASN A 142 -18.01 -14.53 -9.41
C ASN A 142 -18.18 -13.39 -8.43
N LEU A 143 -17.22 -13.20 -7.53
CA LEU A 143 -17.15 -12.01 -6.70
C LEU A 143 -17.03 -10.78 -7.61
N ILE A 144 -17.91 -9.83 -7.41
CA ILE A 144 -17.73 -8.50 -7.98
C ILE A 144 -16.65 -7.84 -7.11
N ASP A 145 -15.65 -7.18 -7.69
CA ASP A 145 -14.66 -6.42 -6.92
C ASP A 145 -15.21 -5.05 -6.50
N VAL A 146 -14.71 -4.51 -5.38
CA VAL A 146 -14.89 -3.09 -5.02
C VAL A 146 -13.49 -2.49 -5.08
N PRO A 147 -13.23 -1.53 -6.00
CA PRO A 147 -11.96 -0.83 -6.04
C PRO A 147 -11.65 -0.15 -4.69
N ASP A 148 -10.40 -0.23 -4.26
CA ASP A 148 -9.92 0.44 -3.03
C ASP A 148 -9.79 1.97 -3.21
N ASP A 149 -9.96 2.48 -4.44
CA ASP A 149 -9.79 3.88 -4.78
C ASP A 149 -11.02 4.52 -5.46
N ALA A 150 -11.05 5.85 -5.42
CA ALA A 150 -12.14 6.67 -5.94
C ALA A 150 -12.07 6.88 -7.47
N SER A 151 -11.06 6.31 -8.16
CA SER A 151 -10.81 6.54 -9.59
C SER A 151 -11.82 5.87 -10.51
N ASP A 152 -12.43 4.77 -10.05
CA ASP A 152 -13.39 3.98 -10.81
C ASP A 152 -14.82 4.27 -10.30
N VAL A 153 -15.34 5.46 -10.61
CA VAL A 153 -16.78 5.73 -10.53
C VAL A 153 -17.21 6.12 -11.93
N ASP A 154 -17.86 5.20 -12.65
CA ASP A 154 -18.62 5.58 -13.83
C ASP A 154 -19.96 6.18 -13.34
N PRO A 155 -20.18 7.50 -13.45
CA PRO A 155 -21.37 8.15 -12.91
C PRO A 155 -22.64 7.76 -13.67
N GLU A 156 -22.52 7.21 -14.87
CA GLU A 156 -23.66 6.89 -15.75
C GLU A 156 -24.30 5.51 -15.44
N ASP A 157 -23.63 4.64 -14.67
CA ASP A 157 -24.10 3.27 -14.35
C ASP A 157 -24.50 3.06 -12.86
N ASP A 158 -24.59 4.13 -12.06
CA ASP A 158 -24.69 4.09 -10.58
C ASP A 158 -26.10 4.29 -9.99
N ASP A 159 -27.12 3.69 -10.60
CA ASP A 159 -28.53 3.79 -10.17
C ASP A 159 -28.78 3.32 -8.72
N LYS A 160 -27.88 2.49 -8.17
CA LYS A 160 -27.99 1.94 -6.81
C LYS A 160 -27.53 2.91 -5.72
N PHE A 161 -26.60 3.82 -5.98
CA PHE A 161 -26.17 4.84 -5.02
C PHE A 161 -26.69 6.26 -5.34
N SER A 162 -27.61 6.37 -6.29
CA SER A 162 -28.35 7.61 -6.59
C SER A 162 -28.97 8.29 -5.35
N PHE A 163 -29.33 7.51 -4.31
CA PHE A 163 -29.80 8.04 -3.03
C PHE A 163 -28.74 8.90 -2.31
N MET A 164 -27.44 8.58 -2.44
CA MET A 164 -26.36 9.37 -1.85
C MET A 164 -26.21 10.69 -2.57
N VAL A 165 -26.34 10.72 -3.90
CA VAL A 165 -26.26 11.95 -4.70
C VAL A 165 -27.28 12.97 -4.22
N ARG A 166 -28.51 12.51 -3.94
CA ARG A 166 -29.61 13.34 -3.46
C ARG A 166 -29.26 14.15 -2.21
N HIS A 167 -28.56 13.53 -1.25
CA HIS A 167 -28.19 14.15 0.03
C HIS A 167 -26.68 14.39 0.16
N MET A 168 -25.92 14.32 -0.94
CA MET A 168 -24.46 14.26 -0.92
C MET A 168 -23.85 15.44 -0.17
N GLN A 169 -24.35 16.65 -0.42
CA GLN A 169 -23.85 17.84 0.25
C GLN A 169 -24.00 17.76 1.78
N ARG A 170 -25.16 17.30 2.26
CA ARG A 170 -25.44 17.15 3.70
C ARG A 170 -24.63 15.99 4.29
N ILE A 171 -24.60 14.84 3.61
CA ILE A 171 -23.79 13.67 4.00
C ILE A 171 -22.32 14.08 4.15
N MET A 172 -21.76 14.79 3.18
CA MET A 172 -20.35 15.21 3.22
C MET A 172 -20.06 16.30 4.25
N ALA A 173 -21.06 17.06 4.69
CA ALA A 173 -20.93 18.04 5.77
C ALA A 173 -20.82 17.39 7.15
N VAL A 174 -21.39 16.18 7.33
CA VAL A 174 -21.26 15.42 8.57
C VAL A 174 -19.78 15.16 8.89
N LYS A 175 -19.44 15.31 10.18
CA LYS A 175 -18.07 15.18 10.66
C LYS A 175 -17.65 13.74 10.87
N TYR A 176 -18.54 12.92 11.43
CA TYR A 176 -18.29 11.51 11.76
C TYR A 176 -19.42 10.61 11.25
N HIS A 177 -19.03 9.54 10.56
CA HIS A 177 -19.93 8.50 10.09
C HIS A 177 -19.58 7.16 10.73
N ILE A 178 -20.56 6.49 11.31
CA ILE A 178 -20.40 5.16 11.90
C ILE A 178 -21.06 4.15 10.97
N ILE A 179 -20.29 3.19 10.48
CA ILE A 179 -20.73 2.14 9.56
C ILE A 179 -21.05 0.89 10.36
N ALA A 180 -22.34 0.54 10.45
CA ALA A 180 -22.89 -0.58 11.20
C ALA A 180 -23.76 -1.48 10.30
N THR A 181 -23.30 -1.72 9.07
CA THR A 181 -23.92 -2.65 8.10
C THR A 181 -23.79 -4.10 8.56
N ASP A 182 -24.62 -5.00 8.01
CA ASP A 182 -24.61 -6.42 8.35
C ASP A 182 -23.21 -7.06 8.30
N ALA A 183 -22.96 -7.98 9.24
CA ALA A 183 -21.70 -8.70 9.38
C ALA A 183 -21.50 -9.84 8.35
N ASP A 184 -22.23 -9.82 7.24
CA ASP A 184 -22.15 -10.79 6.15
C ASP A 184 -21.41 -10.25 4.90
N GLU A 185 -21.26 -11.10 3.88
CA GLU A 185 -20.49 -10.76 2.67
C GLU A 185 -21.09 -9.54 1.92
N PRO A 186 -22.42 -9.46 1.68
CA PRO A 186 -23.05 -8.25 1.14
C PRO A 186 -22.87 -7.00 2.01
N GLY A 187 -23.09 -7.10 3.32
CA GLY A 187 -22.99 -5.95 4.23
C GLY A 187 -21.58 -5.36 4.28
N ARG A 188 -20.53 -6.21 4.31
CA ARG A 188 -19.12 -5.76 4.21
C ARG A 188 -18.82 -5.03 2.89
N ARG A 189 -19.48 -5.41 1.80
CA ARG A 189 -19.32 -4.76 0.50
C ARG A 189 -19.99 -3.38 0.49
N LEU A 190 -21.18 -3.27 1.07
CA LEU A 190 -21.87 -2.00 1.28
C LEU A 190 -21.03 -1.05 2.14
N ALA A 191 -20.43 -1.53 3.23
CA ALA A 191 -19.54 -0.74 4.08
C ALA A 191 -18.39 -0.12 3.29
N LYS A 192 -17.69 -0.93 2.46
CA LYS A 192 -16.59 -0.45 1.63
C LYS A 192 -17.03 0.64 0.64
N GLU A 193 -18.18 0.47 -0.03
CA GLU A 193 -18.69 1.48 -0.96
C GLU A 193 -19.09 2.79 -0.27
N LEU A 194 -19.75 2.71 0.90
CA LEU A 194 -20.07 3.89 1.70
C LEU A 194 -18.78 4.64 2.10
N VAL A 195 -17.79 3.92 2.60
CA VAL A 195 -16.51 4.50 3.02
C VAL A 195 -15.72 5.10 1.86
N ARG A 196 -15.71 4.42 0.71
CA ARG A 196 -15.04 4.91 -0.50
C ARG A 196 -15.60 6.25 -0.96
N ARG A 197 -16.92 6.43 -0.86
CA ARG A 197 -17.63 7.66 -1.28
C ARG A 197 -17.53 8.79 -0.25
N ILE A 198 -17.66 8.47 1.04
CA ILE A 198 -17.59 9.44 2.14
C ILE A 198 -16.14 9.89 2.40
N GLY A 199 -15.20 8.95 2.28
CA GLY A 199 -13.79 9.11 2.63
C GLY A 199 -13.46 8.47 3.98
N PRO A 200 -12.45 7.57 4.05
CA PRO A 200 -12.16 6.77 5.24
C PRO A 200 -11.78 7.59 6.49
N ALA A 201 -11.27 8.81 6.31
CA ALA A 201 -10.87 9.68 7.41
C ALA A 201 -12.04 10.15 8.31
N LYS A 202 -13.28 10.09 7.80
CA LYS A 202 -14.50 10.44 8.56
C LYS A 202 -15.26 9.21 9.06
N CYS A 203 -14.81 8.01 8.68
CA CYS A 203 -15.56 6.78 8.89
C CYS A 203 -15.02 5.98 10.06
N PHE A 204 -15.95 5.43 10.82
CA PHE A 204 -15.73 4.45 11.87
C PHE A 204 -16.55 3.21 11.52
N TRP A 205 -16.19 2.05 12.06
CA TRP A 205 -16.95 0.83 11.88
C TRP A 205 -17.28 0.18 13.21
N VAL A 206 -18.47 -0.41 13.28
CA VAL A 206 -18.91 -1.20 14.42
C VAL A 206 -18.40 -2.62 14.27
N GLN A 207 -17.68 -3.10 15.28
CA GLN A 207 -17.37 -4.52 15.41
C GLN A 207 -18.47 -5.20 16.22
N PHE A 208 -19.28 -6.04 15.58
CA PHE A 208 -20.29 -6.82 16.29
C PHE A 208 -19.67 -7.82 17.28
N PRO A 209 -20.35 -8.16 18.40
CA PRO A 209 -19.84 -9.10 19.39
C PRO A 209 -19.72 -10.52 18.82
N ASP A 210 -18.68 -11.25 19.27
CA ASP A 210 -18.46 -12.64 18.90
C ASP A 210 -19.31 -13.63 19.74
N ASP A 211 -20.06 -13.14 20.72
CA ASP A 211 -20.93 -13.95 21.58
C ASP A 211 -22.01 -14.68 20.78
N GLU A 212 -22.01 -16.02 20.82
CA GLU A 212 -22.99 -16.85 20.13
C GLU A 212 -24.32 -16.90 20.89
N VAL A 213 -25.19 -15.93 20.65
CA VAL A 213 -26.48 -15.77 21.35
C VAL A 213 -27.71 -15.88 20.44
N VAL A 214 -27.52 -15.87 19.13
CA VAL A 214 -28.62 -15.89 18.16
C VAL A 214 -28.85 -17.32 17.64
N PRO A 215 -30.04 -17.91 17.80
CA PRO A 215 -30.34 -19.23 17.23
C PRO A 215 -30.50 -19.14 15.71
N ASP A 216 -29.71 -19.93 14.97
CA ASP A 216 -29.80 -20.05 13.52
C ASP A 216 -31.11 -20.74 13.10
N LYS A 217 -31.79 -20.18 12.10
CA LYS A 217 -33.11 -20.67 11.67
C LYS A 217 -33.07 -21.98 10.91
N LYS A 218 -31.92 -22.36 10.36
CA LYS A 218 -31.73 -23.58 9.57
C LYS A 218 -31.12 -24.69 10.41
N THR A 219 -30.08 -24.37 11.19
CA THR A 219 -29.33 -25.39 11.96
C THR A 219 -29.81 -25.50 13.41
N GLY A 220 -30.39 -24.43 13.97
CA GLY A 220 -30.75 -24.36 15.39
C GLY A 220 -29.56 -24.10 16.32
N GLU A 221 -28.34 -24.05 15.79
CA GLU A 221 -27.13 -23.73 16.53
C GLU A 221 -27.06 -22.23 16.85
N LEU A 222 -26.36 -21.87 17.92
CA LEU A 222 -26.14 -20.47 18.25
C LEU A 222 -25.04 -19.89 17.36
N ARG A 223 -25.21 -18.61 17.00
CA ARG A 223 -24.23 -17.82 16.25
C ARG A 223 -24.15 -16.40 16.79
N ALA A 224 -23.08 -15.70 16.41
CA ALA A 224 -22.91 -14.28 16.69
C ALA A 224 -24.01 -13.43 16.04
N CYS A 225 -24.26 -12.26 16.65
CA CYS A 225 -25.15 -11.24 16.10
C CYS A 225 -24.60 -10.69 14.78
N LYS A 226 -25.47 -10.53 13.78
CA LYS A 226 -25.06 -10.02 12.46
C LYS A 226 -25.46 -8.57 12.20
N ASP A 227 -26.44 -8.05 12.92
CA ASP A 227 -27.04 -6.73 12.72
C ASP A 227 -27.44 -6.08 14.05
N LEU A 228 -27.79 -4.78 14.05
CA LEU A 228 -28.12 -4.05 15.27
C LEU A 228 -29.42 -4.56 15.90
N ASN A 229 -30.40 -5.00 15.09
CA ASN A 229 -31.63 -5.59 15.62
C ASN A 229 -31.35 -6.85 16.46
N GLU A 230 -30.46 -7.72 16.00
CA GLU A 230 -30.05 -8.91 16.74
C GLU A 230 -29.30 -8.56 18.03
N VAL A 231 -28.35 -7.62 17.99
CA VAL A 231 -27.67 -7.14 19.21
C VAL A 231 -28.69 -6.63 20.22
N LYS A 232 -29.61 -5.77 19.81
CA LYS A 232 -30.63 -5.24 20.70
C LYS A 232 -31.51 -6.34 21.30
N LYS A 233 -31.96 -7.29 20.46
CA LYS A 233 -32.86 -8.36 20.88
C LYS A 233 -32.21 -9.30 21.91
N TYR A 234 -30.96 -9.68 21.68
CA TYR A 234 -30.31 -10.75 22.46
C TYR A 234 -29.36 -10.23 23.54
N LEU A 235 -28.79 -9.03 23.37
CA LEU A 235 -27.80 -8.43 24.28
C LEU A 235 -28.27 -7.09 24.90
N GLY A 236 -29.39 -6.54 24.43
CA GLY A 236 -30.02 -5.34 24.99
C GLY A 236 -29.53 -4.01 24.40
N ALA A 237 -30.24 -2.94 24.74
CA ALA A 237 -29.96 -1.58 24.24
C ALA A 237 -28.62 -1.01 24.74
N GLU A 238 -28.19 -1.35 25.96
CA GLU A 238 -26.88 -0.95 26.49
C GLU A 238 -25.74 -1.45 25.60
N LYS A 239 -25.85 -2.69 25.10
CA LYS A 239 -24.82 -3.26 24.23
C LYS A 239 -24.76 -2.53 22.88
N VAL A 240 -25.91 -2.11 22.33
CA VAL A 240 -25.94 -1.28 21.12
C VAL A 240 -25.20 0.04 21.35
N ARG A 241 -25.38 0.68 22.51
CA ARG A 241 -24.65 1.92 22.85
C ARG A 241 -23.15 1.70 22.98
N GLU A 242 -22.75 0.66 23.69
CA GLU A 242 -21.34 0.29 23.83
C GLU A 242 -20.67 0.08 22.45
N LEU A 243 -21.34 -0.59 21.52
CA LEU A 243 -20.83 -0.83 20.17
C LEU A 243 -20.63 0.44 19.36
N ILE A 244 -21.56 1.38 19.45
CA ILE A 244 -21.52 2.65 18.70
C ILE A 244 -20.48 3.59 19.32
N GLU A 245 -20.40 3.68 20.65
CA GLU A 245 -19.40 4.49 21.36
C GLU A 245 -17.97 3.99 21.15
N ASN A 246 -17.79 2.67 21.02
CA ASN A 246 -16.49 2.03 20.77
C ASN A 246 -16.25 1.71 19.28
N ALA A 247 -16.97 2.37 18.36
CA ALA A 247 -16.73 2.20 16.93
C ALA A 247 -15.27 2.52 16.60
N LYS A 248 -14.65 1.66 15.80
CA LYS A 248 -13.21 1.74 15.48
C LYS A 248 -12.98 2.61 14.27
N GLU A 249 -11.91 3.39 14.26
CA GLU A 249 -11.49 4.15 13.07
C GLU A 249 -11.37 3.23 11.86
N TRP A 250 -11.86 3.67 10.70
CA TRP A 250 -11.63 2.94 9.46
C TRP A 250 -10.13 3.00 9.10
N PRO A 251 -9.47 1.88 8.79
CA PRO A 251 -8.05 1.88 8.48
C PRO A 251 -7.73 2.79 7.29
N VAL A 252 -6.81 3.75 7.49
CA VAL A 252 -6.31 4.63 6.42
C VAL A 252 -4.96 4.12 5.95
N LYS A 253 -4.89 3.70 4.67
CA LYS A 253 -3.66 3.18 4.06
C LYS A 253 -2.50 4.16 4.20
N GLY A 254 -1.41 3.72 4.82
CA GLY A 254 -0.19 4.51 5.00
C GLY A 254 -0.12 5.34 6.28
N LEU A 255 -1.16 5.31 7.12
CA LEU A 255 -1.14 5.89 8.46
C LEU A 255 -1.02 4.76 9.49
N PHE A 256 0.05 4.77 10.27
CA PHE A 256 0.33 3.76 11.29
C PHE A 256 0.75 4.47 12.57
N LYS A 257 0.29 3.98 13.72
CA LYS A 257 0.79 4.37 15.04
C LYS A 257 2.15 3.72 15.27
N LEU A 258 2.93 4.29 16.19
CA LEU A 258 4.24 3.72 16.54
C LEU A 258 4.12 2.25 17.00
N SER A 259 3.04 1.90 17.69
CA SER A 259 2.72 0.55 18.13
C SER A 259 2.51 -0.46 16.99
N ASP A 260 2.18 0.03 15.79
CA ASP A 260 1.89 -0.83 14.64
C ASP A 260 3.18 -1.23 13.91
N TYR A 261 4.29 -0.52 14.18
CA TYR A 261 5.59 -0.84 13.62
C TYR A 261 6.27 -1.93 14.47
N PRO A 262 6.74 -3.02 13.86
CA PRO A 262 7.61 -3.96 14.56
C PRO A 262 8.92 -3.27 14.95
N GLU A 263 9.59 -3.74 16.00
CA GLU A 263 10.95 -3.30 16.31
C GLU A 263 11.89 -3.68 15.15
N ILE A 264 12.42 -2.67 14.45
CA ILE A 264 13.32 -2.89 13.32
C ILE A 264 14.76 -2.93 13.85
N ALA A 265 15.45 -4.05 13.64
CA ALA A 265 16.86 -4.19 13.96
C ALA A 265 17.70 -3.21 13.12
N ILE A 266 18.66 -2.54 13.76
CA ILE A 266 19.64 -1.69 13.05
C ILE A 266 20.45 -2.61 12.12
N PRO A 267 20.57 -2.28 10.82
CA PRO A 267 21.32 -3.13 9.90
C PRO A 267 22.80 -3.20 10.31
N GLU A 268 23.39 -4.38 10.19
CA GLU A 268 24.80 -4.62 10.50
C GLU A 268 25.70 -3.82 9.54
N MET A 269 26.61 -3.03 10.12
CA MET A 269 27.58 -2.23 9.37
C MET A 269 28.84 -3.05 9.13
N VAL A 270 29.21 -3.25 7.88
CA VAL A 270 30.35 -4.09 7.49
C VAL A 270 31.46 -3.29 6.81
N GLU A 271 32.70 -3.71 7.03
CA GLU A 271 33.93 -3.06 6.59
C GLU A 271 34.50 -3.72 5.33
N ALA A 272 35.04 -2.94 4.40
CA ALA A 272 35.69 -3.47 3.20
C ALA A 272 37.11 -3.99 3.52
N GLY A 273 37.82 -3.41 4.48
CA GLY A 273 39.13 -3.93 4.87
C GLY A 273 40.24 -3.66 3.84
N ILE A 274 40.12 -2.60 3.04
CA ILE A 274 41.20 -2.11 2.16
C ILE A 274 42.23 -1.33 2.99
N SER A 275 41.75 -0.43 3.85
CA SER A 275 42.54 0.23 4.89
C SER A 275 41.63 0.61 6.06
N LYS A 276 42.21 0.77 7.25
CA LYS A 276 41.46 1.12 8.46
C LYS A 276 40.85 2.52 8.33
N GLU A 277 41.60 3.45 7.76
CA GLU A 277 41.21 4.84 7.53
C GLU A 277 39.98 4.92 6.62
N LEU A 278 39.90 4.03 5.63
CA LEU A 278 38.76 3.95 4.73
C LEU A 278 37.51 3.37 5.42
N ASP A 279 37.68 2.29 6.19
CA ASP A 279 36.59 1.65 6.95
C ASP A 279 36.02 2.56 8.06
N GLU A 280 36.81 3.48 8.61
CA GLU A 280 36.35 4.52 9.54
C GLU A 280 35.46 5.57 8.84
N LYS A 281 35.63 5.77 7.53
CA LYS A 281 34.89 6.77 6.74
C LYS A 281 33.68 6.19 6.02
N MET A 282 33.75 4.94 5.58
CA MET A 282 32.65 4.29 4.87
C MET A 282 32.46 2.83 5.30
N LYS A 283 31.22 2.50 5.66
CA LYS A 283 30.77 1.13 5.91
C LYS A 283 29.58 0.79 5.03
N PHE A 284 29.41 -0.50 4.79
CA PHE A 284 28.38 -1.05 3.93
C PHE A 284 27.28 -1.70 4.77
N TYR A 285 26.04 -1.64 4.32
CA TYR A 285 24.92 -2.31 4.99
C TYR A 285 23.79 -2.63 4.00
N GLN A 286 22.94 -3.58 4.37
CA GLN A 286 21.81 -4.01 3.54
C GLN A 286 20.80 -2.88 3.33
N GLY A 287 20.29 -2.73 2.11
CA GLY A 287 19.36 -1.67 1.72
C GLY A 287 20.01 -0.30 1.49
N GLN A 288 21.32 -0.18 1.65
CA GLN A 288 22.06 1.04 1.35
C GLN A 288 22.08 1.32 -0.16
N PHE A 289 21.79 2.56 -0.56
CA PHE A 289 22.01 3.02 -1.93
C PHE A 289 23.36 3.74 -2.05
N ILE A 290 24.25 3.19 -2.87
CA ILE A 290 25.65 3.59 -3.02
C ILE A 290 25.84 4.14 -4.44
N VAL A 291 26.54 5.27 -4.55
CA VAL A 291 26.92 5.85 -5.83
C VAL A 291 28.43 6.06 -5.85
N CYS A 292 29.08 5.55 -6.88
CA CYS A 292 30.50 5.74 -7.12
C CYS A 292 30.71 6.53 -8.42
N THR A 293 31.56 7.56 -8.36
CA THR A 293 31.96 8.35 -9.52
C THR A 293 33.44 8.73 -9.47
N GLY A 294 33.90 9.54 -10.42
CA GLY A 294 35.31 9.83 -10.63
C GLY A 294 35.64 10.05 -12.11
N ILE A 295 36.77 10.70 -12.37
CA ILE A 295 37.23 10.99 -13.73
C ILE A 295 37.46 9.70 -14.54
N PRO A 296 37.48 9.74 -15.88
CA PRO A 296 37.82 8.57 -16.70
C PRO A 296 39.18 7.95 -16.30
N ASN A 297 39.31 6.63 -16.41
CA ASN A 297 40.55 5.87 -16.23
C ASN A 297 41.25 5.92 -14.86
N VAL A 298 40.59 6.37 -13.78
CA VAL A 298 41.16 6.33 -12.41
C VAL A 298 40.83 5.09 -11.60
N GLY A 299 40.11 4.12 -12.18
CA GLY A 299 39.83 2.83 -11.54
C GLY A 299 38.56 2.79 -10.69
N LYS A 300 37.48 3.49 -11.06
CA LYS A 300 36.17 3.44 -10.36
C LYS A 300 35.62 2.02 -10.26
N SER A 301 35.44 1.38 -11.41
CA SER A 301 34.97 -0.01 -11.54
C SER A 301 35.89 -0.96 -10.79
N THR A 302 37.20 -0.77 -10.97
CA THR A 302 38.23 -1.55 -10.28
C THR A 302 38.12 -1.46 -8.76
N PHE A 303 37.93 -0.25 -8.21
CA PHE A 303 37.75 -0.01 -6.79
C PHE A 303 36.48 -0.71 -6.27
N MET A 304 35.35 -0.53 -6.97
CA MET A 304 34.08 -1.13 -6.57
C MET A 304 34.07 -2.65 -6.69
N ASN A 305 34.74 -3.22 -7.71
CA ASN A 305 34.94 -4.66 -7.86
C ASN A 305 35.78 -5.22 -6.72
N GLN A 306 36.87 -4.54 -6.34
CA GLN A 306 37.67 -4.94 -5.19
C GLN A 306 36.88 -4.86 -3.88
N VAL A 307 36.09 -3.81 -3.67
CA VAL A 307 35.17 -3.72 -2.52
C VAL A 307 34.20 -4.90 -2.51
N ALA A 308 33.58 -5.24 -3.64
CA ALA A 308 32.67 -6.38 -3.73
C ALA A 308 33.34 -7.71 -3.35
N VAL A 309 34.57 -7.96 -3.86
CA VAL A 309 35.39 -9.13 -3.48
C VAL A 309 35.70 -9.15 -2.00
N ARG A 310 36.07 -8.00 -1.42
CA ARG A 310 36.34 -7.90 0.01
C ARG A 310 35.11 -8.21 0.87
N LEU A 311 33.94 -7.69 0.49
CA LEU A 311 32.68 -7.96 1.19
C LEU A 311 32.29 -9.44 1.09
N ALA A 312 32.48 -10.06 -0.08
CA ALA A 312 32.28 -11.49 -0.27
C ALA A 312 33.26 -12.33 0.59
N MET A 313 34.54 -11.97 0.63
CA MET A 313 35.55 -12.69 1.41
C MET A 313 35.31 -12.62 2.92
N ARG A 314 35.12 -11.40 3.44
CA ARG A 314 35.05 -11.11 4.89
C ARG A 314 33.67 -11.41 5.47
N HIS A 315 32.62 -11.01 4.76
CA HIS A 315 31.24 -11.03 5.28
C HIS A 315 30.34 -12.02 4.56
N LYS A 316 30.89 -12.77 3.60
CA LYS A 316 30.16 -13.80 2.83
C LYS A 316 28.97 -13.21 2.08
N TRP A 317 29.10 -11.97 1.59
CA TRP A 317 28.08 -11.30 0.78
C TRP A 317 28.11 -11.84 -0.66
N PRO A 318 27.03 -12.49 -1.14
CA PRO A 318 26.90 -12.80 -2.55
C PRO A 318 26.47 -11.53 -3.30
N ILE A 319 27.01 -11.34 -4.50
CA ILE A 319 26.95 -10.10 -5.27
C ILE A 319 26.33 -10.41 -6.64
N ALA A 320 25.30 -9.67 -7.04
CA ALA A 320 24.82 -9.64 -8.41
C ALA A 320 25.50 -8.48 -9.16
N MET A 321 25.96 -8.70 -10.39
CA MET A 321 26.68 -7.70 -11.17
C MET A 321 26.08 -7.57 -12.57
N PHE A 322 25.66 -6.37 -12.93
CA PHE A 322 25.45 -5.95 -14.30
C PHE A 322 26.71 -5.21 -14.76
N SER A 323 27.36 -5.71 -15.83
CA SER A 323 28.56 -5.10 -16.42
C SER A 323 28.33 -4.81 -17.89
N GLY A 324 28.01 -3.55 -18.22
CA GLY A 324 27.67 -3.16 -19.59
C GLY A 324 28.87 -3.08 -20.54
N GLU A 325 30.05 -2.69 -20.03
CA GLU A 325 31.23 -2.46 -20.88
C GLU A 325 32.18 -3.68 -21.00
N LYS A 326 32.17 -4.59 -20.01
CA LYS A 326 33.16 -5.67 -19.90
C LYS A 326 32.51 -7.03 -20.01
N SER A 327 32.96 -7.84 -20.97
CA SER A 327 32.53 -9.24 -21.03
C SER A 327 32.92 -9.99 -19.75
N VAL A 328 31.99 -10.81 -19.25
CA VAL A 328 32.17 -11.58 -18.01
C VAL A 328 33.43 -12.43 -18.08
N LYS A 329 33.64 -13.11 -19.22
CA LYS A 329 34.87 -13.85 -19.52
C LYS A 329 35.56 -13.25 -20.76
N PRO A 330 36.90 -13.12 -20.73
CA PRO A 330 37.78 -13.40 -19.59
C PRO A 330 37.93 -12.21 -18.62
N PHE A 331 37.46 -11.02 -18.97
CA PHE A 331 37.94 -9.77 -18.35
C PHE A 331 37.46 -9.60 -16.91
N LEU A 332 36.15 -9.51 -16.68
CA LEU A 332 35.61 -9.26 -15.34
C LEU A 332 35.97 -10.39 -14.37
N ALA A 333 35.85 -11.65 -14.80
CA ALA A 333 36.26 -12.79 -14.00
C ALA A 333 37.74 -12.71 -13.57
N ASN A 334 38.65 -12.33 -14.48
CA ASN A 334 40.06 -12.17 -14.13
C ASN A 334 40.27 -11.04 -13.12
N GLU A 335 39.55 -9.91 -13.20
CA GLU A 335 39.66 -8.83 -12.21
C GLU A 335 39.23 -9.30 -10.81
N LEU A 336 38.10 -9.99 -10.71
CA LEU A 336 37.59 -10.52 -9.44
C LEU A 336 38.55 -11.57 -8.85
N MET A 337 39.09 -12.45 -9.69
CA MET A 337 40.08 -13.45 -9.28
C MET A 337 41.40 -12.80 -8.85
N THR A 338 41.83 -11.73 -9.51
CA THR A 338 43.03 -10.94 -9.14
C THR A 338 42.83 -10.29 -7.78
N ALA A 339 41.67 -9.68 -7.53
CA ALA A 339 41.34 -9.10 -6.24
C ALA A 339 41.22 -10.13 -5.12
N PHE A 340 40.77 -11.35 -5.43
CA PHE A 340 40.70 -12.44 -4.45
C PHE A 340 42.08 -13.01 -4.09
N LEU A 341 42.95 -13.18 -5.08
CA LEU A 341 44.30 -13.74 -4.90
C LEU A 341 45.32 -12.71 -4.45
N GLU A 342 45.06 -11.42 -4.68
CA GLU A 342 45.98 -10.31 -4.43
C GLU A 342 47.33 -10.45 -5.15
N LYS A 343 47.32 -11.10 -6.32
CA LYS A 343 48.52 -11.42 -7.11
C LYS A 343 48.30 -11.15 -8.57
N GLU A 344 49.37 -10.74 -9.27
CA GLU A 344 49.37 -10.61 -10.72
C GLU A 344 49.00 -11.92 -11.39
N ARG A 345 48.21 -11.85 -12.46
CA ARG A 345 47.73 -13.02 -13.20
C ARG A 345 48.85 -13.94 -13.69
N ALA A 346 49.98 -13.37 -14.09
CA ALA A 346 51.14 -14.13 -14.55
C ALA A 346 51.77 -15.00 -13.46
N ALA A 347 51.51 -14.69 -12.18
CA ALA A 347 52.06 -15.40 -11.03
C ALA A 347 51.11 -16.46 -10.44
N TRP A 348 49.90 -16.63 -11.01
CA TRP A 348 48.94 -17.61 -10.48
C TRP A 348 49.37 -19.03 -10.76
N SER A 349 49.41 -19.86 -9.72
CA SER A 349 49.47 -21.31 -9.91
C SER A 349 48.13 -21.86 -10.42
N HIS A 350 48.15 -23.08 -10.98
CA HIS A 350 46.94 -23.78 -11.39
C HIS A 350 45.94 -23.97 -10.25
N GLU A 351 46.45 -24.24 -9.04
CA GLU A 351 45.63 -24.42 -7.84
C GLU A 351 45.01 -23.09 -7.37
N GLU A 352 45.78 -22.00 -7.41
CA GLU A 352 45.27 -20.66 -7.07
C GLU A 352 44.17 -20.23 -8.02
N ARG A 353 44.37 -20.46 -9.32
CA ARG A 353 43.37 -20.17 -10.34
C ARG A 353 42.06 -20.93 -10.08
N LYS A 354 42.12 -22.24 -9.86
CA LYS A 354 40.93 -23.06 -9.55
C LYS A 354 40.21 -22.60 -8.28
N ARG A 355 40.97 -22.22 -7.24
CA ARG A 355 40.41 -21.69 -6.00
C ARG A 355 39.68 -20.37 -6.21
N ALA A 356 40.26 -19.48 -7.01
CA ALA A 356 39.67 -18.20 -7.34
C ALA A 356 38.43 -18.35 -8.23
N GLU A 357 38.45 -19.25 -9.22
CA GLU A 357 37.27 -19.61 -10.03
C GLU A 357 36.13 -20.11 -9.13
N ALA A 358 36.42 -21.04 -8.21
CA ALA A 358 35.41 -21.54 -7.26
C ALA A 358 34.89 -20.46 -6.30
N PHE A 359 35.71 -19.49 -5.92
CA PHE A 359 35.28 -18.35 -5.12
C PHE A 359 34.34 -17.43 -5.92
N VAL A 360 34.71 -17.08 -7.16
CA VAL A 360 33.88 -16.24 -8.03
C VAL A 360 32.54 -16.92 -8.31
N GLU A 361 32.55 -18.20 -8.68
CA GLU A 361 31.34 -18.99 -8.93
C GLU A 361 30.38 -19.01 -7.73
N ARG A 362 30.93 -19.06 -6.51
CA ARG A 362 30.12 -19.13 -5.28
C ARG A 362 29.45 -17.81 -4.92
N TYR A 363 30.12 -16.69 -5.17
CA TYR A 363 29.73 -15.38 -4.62
C TYR A 363 29.29 -14.37 -5.67
N PHE A 364 29.54 -14.58 -6.96
CA PHE A 364 29.26 -13.59 -8.00
C PHE A 364 28.31 -14.14 -9.05
N TYR A 365 27.20 -13.41 -9.24
CA TYR A 365 26.14 -13.75 -10.18
C TYR A 365 26.07 -12.63 -11.22
N PHE A 366 26.27 -12.97 -12.49
CA PHE A 366 26.34 -11.98 -13.56
C PHE A 366 24.97 -11.86 -14.24
N ILE A 367 24.50 -10.62 -14.37
CA ILE A 367 23.31 -10.26 -15.14
C ILE A 367 23.82 -9.89 -16.53
N ASP A 368 23.53 -10.76 -17.48
CA ASP A 368 23.96 -10.66 -18.87
C ASP A 368 22.73 -10.75 -19.78
N TYR A 369 22.86 -10.30 -21.01
CA TYR A 369 21.82 -10.33 -22.03
C TYR A 369 22.40 -10.85 -23.35
N ASP A 370 21.56 -11.51 -24.16
CA ASP A 370 21.97 -11.92 -25.49
C ASP A 370 21.69 -10.76 -26.45
N GLU A 371 22.74 -10.22 -27.08
CA GLU A 371 22.62 -9.14 -28.08
C GLU A 371 21.75 -9.54 -29.30
N ASN A 372 21.48 -10.84 -29.50
CA ASN A 372 20.62 -11.33 -30.57
C ASN A 372 19.14 -11.43 -30.17
N ASP A 373 18.81 -11.19 -28.91
CA ASP A 373 17.44 -11.17 -28.41
C ASP A 373 16.93 -9.73 -28.42
N ASP A 374 15.70 -9.46 -28.88
CA ASP A 374 15.08 -8.12 -28.92
C ASP A 374 14.74 -7.60 -27.49
N THR A 375 15.47 -8.05 -26.47
CA THR A 375 15.21 -7.71 -25.06
C THR A 375 15.91 -6.41 -24.70
N GLU A 376 15.13 -5.35 -24.50
CA GLU A 376 15.61 -4.07 -23.99
C GLU A 376 16.22 -4.23 -22.58
N VAL A 377 17.47 -3.79 -22.42
CA VAL A 377 18.21 -3.93 -21.15
C VAL A 377 18.01 -2.69 -20.30
N ASP A 378 16.80 -2.52 -19.79
CA ASP A 378 16.45 -1.41 -18.92
C ASP A 378 16.65 -1.71 -17.42
N LEU A 379 16.41 -0.69 -16.59
CA LEU A 379 16.55 -0.83 -15.14
C LEU A 379 15.58 -1.88 -14.55
N ASP A 380 14.37 -2.02 -15.09
CA ASP A 380 13.38 -2.94 -14.55
C ASP A 380 13.83 -4.39 -14.81
N PHE A 381 14.37 -4.68 -16.00
CA PHE A 381 15.01 -5.98 -16.29
C PHE A 381 16.10 -6.32 -15.28
N VAL A 382 17.05 -5.40 -15.03
CA VAL A 382 18.17 -5.63 -14.10
C VAL A 382 17.66 -5.87 -12.68
N LEU A 383 16.68 -5.07 -12.22
CA LEU A 383 16.10 -5.24 -10.88
C LEU A 383 15.33 -6.57 -10.74
N ASP A 384 14.66 -7.03 -11.79
CA ASP A 384 13.94 -8.31 -11.80
C ASP A 384 14.92 -9.50 -11.76
N LYS A 385 16.00 -9.47 -12.54
CA LYS A 385 17.06 -10.49 -12.46
C LYS A 385 17.77 -10.47 -11.11
N ALA A 386 18.05 -9.28 -10.58
CA ALA A 386 18.62 -9.14 -9.24
C ALA A 386 17.67 -9.67 -8.16
N ALA A 387 16.36 -9.43 -8.25
CA ALA A 387 15.37 -10.00 -7.34
C ALA A 387 15.39 -11.53 -7.38
N ALA A 388 15.41 -12.12 -8.58
CA ALA A 388 15.54 -13.57 -8.75
C ALA A 388 16.84 -14.10 -8.11
N ALA A 389 17.95 -13.37 -8.23
CA ALA A 389 19.23 -13.74 -7.62
C ALA A 389 19.20 -13.62 -6.09
N VAL A 390 18.50 -12.62 -5.52
CA VAL A 390 18.25 -12.53 -4.07
C VAL A 390 17.49 -13.77 -3.59
N PHE A 391 16.39 -14.13 -4.27
CA PHE A 391 15.57 -15.28 -3.87
C PHE A 391 16.29 -16.61 -3.98
N ARG A 392 17.07 -16.83 -5.04
CA ARG A 392 17.73 -18.11 -5.31
C ARG A 392 19.04 -18.28 -4.55
N TYR A 393 19.80 -17.20 -4.41
CA TYR A 393 21.21 -17.25 -3.99
C TYR A 393 21.52 -16.37 -2.78
N GLY A 394 20.54 -15.64 -2.24
CA GLY A 394 20.72 -14.78 -1.08
C GLY A 394 21.64 -13.59 -1.35
N VAL A 395 21.61 -13.05 -2.58
CA VAL A 395 22.40 -11.87 -2.96
C VAL A 395 22.16 -10.70 -1.98
N LYS A 396 23.26 -10.11 -1.50
CA LYS A 396 23.26 -9.00 -0.53
C LYS A 396 23.69 -7.67 -1.15
N MET A 397 24.25 -7.69 -2.35
CA MET A 397 24.61 -6.47 -3.08
C MET A 397 24.35 -6.62 -4.58
N LEU A 398 23.75 -5.59 -5.18
CA LEU A 398 23.63 -5.40 -6.62
C LEU A 398 24.62 -4.32 -7.07
N MET A 399 25.47 -4.65 -8.04
CA MET A 399 26.39 -3.72 -8.70
C MET A 399 25.89 -3.44 -10.13
N ILE A 400 25.72 -2.17 -10.46
CA ILE A 400 25.39 -1.68 -11.80
C ILE A 400 26.56 -0.83 -12.28
N ASP A 401 27.30 -1.33 -13.27
CA ASP A 401 28.50 -0.67 -13.78
C ASP A 401 28.63 -0.77 -15.31
N PRO A 402 28.49 0.34 -16.07
CA PRO A 402 28.11 1.69 -15.63
C PRO A 402 26.61 1.97 -15.82
N TRP A 403 26.10 3.02 -15.17
CA TRP A 403 24.71 3.48 -15.28
C TRP A 403 24.26 3.77 -16.73
N ASN A 404 25.17 4.28 -17.56
CA ASN A 404 24.86 4.78 -18.89
C ASN A 404 24.59 3.69 -19.94
N GLU A 405 24.96 2.44 -19.65
CA GLU A 405 24.71 1.30 -20.55
C GLU A 405 23.29 0.74 -20.41
N LEU A 406 22.52 1.19 -19.42
CA LEU A 406 21.12 0.81 -19.31
C LEU A 406 20.27 1.60 -20.30
N GLU A 407 19.36 0.90 -20.98
CA GLU A 407 18.38 1.55 -21.84
C GLU A 407 17.45 2.46 -21.02
N HIS A 408 17.30 3.69 -21.48
CA HIS A 408 16.50 4.69 -20.80
C HIS A 408 15.18 4.89 -21.53
N ASN A 409 14.24 3.97 -21.27
CA ASN A 409 12.86 4.01 -21.74
C ASN A 409 12.10 5.23 -21.16
N ARG A 410 12.36 6.39 -21.76
CA ARG A 410 11.88 7.70 -21.32
C ARG A 410 10.72 8.14 -22.23
N PRO A 411 9.50 8.29 -21.69
CA PRO A 411 8.43 8.96 -22.42
C PRO A 411 8.86 10.38 -22.81
N ASN A 412 8.49 10.84 -24.01
CA ASN A 412 8.88 12.16 -24.52
C ASN A 412 8.50 13.33 -23.59
N SER A 413 7.51 13.14 -22.72
CA SER A 413 7.03 14.12 -21.74
C SER A 413 7.87 14.21 -20.46
N LEU A 414 8.83 13.31 -20.23
CA LEU A 414 9.58 13.24 -18.98
C LEU A 414 11.00 13.78 -19.18
N SER A 415 11.47 14.68 -18.32
CA SER A 415 12.86 15.13 -18.36
C SER A 415 13.83 14.02 -17.91
N LEU A 416 15.09 14.08 -18.38
CA LEU A 416 16.13 13.14 -17.96
C LEU A 416 16.37 13.18 -16.44
N THR A 417 16.33 14.38 -15.83
CA THR A 417 16.43 14.57 -14.38
C THR A 417 15.32 13.84 -13.63
N GLU A 418 14.07 13.94 -14.08
CA GLU A 418 12.93 13.25 -13.47
C GLU A 418 13.02 11.74 -13.65
N TYR A 419 13.49 11.28 -14.82
CA TYR A 419 13.75 9.86 -15.09
C TYR A 419 14.75 9.30 -14.06
N VAL A 420 15.92 9.92 -13.93
CA VAL A 420 16.96 9.52 -12.97
C VAL A 420 16.42 9.57 -11.53
N GLY A 421 15.59 10.57 -11.21
CA GLY A 421 14.93 10.67 -9.91
C GLY A 421 14.00 9.49 -9.59
N LYS A 422 13.24 9.02 -10.59
CA LYS A 422 12.38 7.83 -10.51
C LYS A 422 13.20 6.54 -10.45
N ALA A 423 14.23 6.41 -11.28
CA ALA A 423 15.14 5.27 -11.30
C ALA A 423 15.82 5.05 -9.95
N ILE A 424 16.40 6.11 -9.36
CA ILE A 424 16.98 6.04 -8.01
C ILE A 424 15.92 5.60 -7.00
N LYS A 425 14.68 6.09 -7.09
CA LYS A 425 13.60 5.67 -6.17
C LYS A 425 13.28 4.17 -6.33
N LYS A 426 13.30 3.63 -7.56
CA LYS A 426 13.14 2.19 -7.82
C LYS A 426 14.27 1.39 -7.18
N MET A 427 15.52 1.77 -7.41
CA MET A 427 16.70 1.12 -6.80
C MET A 427 16.67 1.15 -5.26
N LYS A 428 16.33 2.29 -4.65
CA LYS A 428 16.17 2.39 -3.19
C LYS A 428 15.05 1.49 -2.66
N ARG A 429 13.92 1.42 -3.37
CA ARG A 429 12.81 0.51 -3.01
C ARG A 429 13.24 -0.95 -3.10
N PHE A 430 13.95 -1.32 -4.16
CA PHE A 430 14.52 -2.65 -4.31
C PHE A 430 15.43 -2.99 -3.12
N GLY A 431 16.40 -2.12 -2.81
CA GLY A 431 17.32 -2.36 -1.70
C GLY A 431 16.63 -2.50 -0.36
N ASN A 432 15.67 -1.62 -0.06
CA ASN A 432 14.88 -1.70 1.19
C ASN A 432 14.01 -2.95 1.26
N ARG A 433 13.38 -3.34 0.15
CA ARG A 433 12.47 -4.49 0.09
C ARG A 433 13.20 -5.82 0.26
N PHE A 434 14.38 -5.94 -0.36
CA PHE A 434 15.12 -7.20 -0.44
C PHE A 434 16.31 -7.28 0.53
N GLY A 435 16.58 -6.23 1.32
CA GLY A 435 17.76 -6.16 2.16
C GLY A 435 19.06 -6.22 1.33
N CYS A 436 19.06 -5.60 0.15
CA CYS A 436 20.16 -5.67 -0.81
C CYS A 436 20.80 -4.29 -0.97
N ALA A 437 22.11 -4.17 -0.74
CA ALA A 437 22.83 -2.94 -1.05
C ALA A 437 22.84 -2.72 -2.56
N THR A 438 22.43 -1.54 -3.05
CA THR A 438 22.43 -1.26 -4.49
C THR A 438 23.49 -0.22 -4.80
N CYS A 439 24.47 -0.59 -5.60
CA CYS A 439 25.59 0.26 -5.99
C CYS A 439 25.53 0.58 -7.48
N VAL A 440 25.69 1.85 -7.81
CA VAL A 440 25.73 2.34 -9.18
C VAL A 440 27.04 3.08 -9.42
N VAL A 441 27.76 2.69 -10.46
CA VAL A 441 28.91 3.45 -10.98
C VAL A 441 28.37 4.39 -12.05
N ALA A 442 28.54 5.70 -11.84
CA ALA A 442 28.03 6.73 -12.74
C ALA A 442 29.14 7.66 -13.22
N HIS A 443 29.10 8.01 -14.51
CA HIS A 443 30.11 8.87 -15.12
C HIS A 443 29.84 10.35 -14.83
N PRO A 444 30.88 11.18 -14.65
CA PRO A 444 30.71 12.62 -14.56
C PRO A 444 30.33 13.22 -15.91
N THR A 445 29.70 14.40 -15.90
CA THR A 445 29.65 15.28 -17.07
C THR A 445 31.07 15.68 -17.49
N LYS A 446 31.26 16.17 -18.73
CA LYS A 446 32.55 16.73 -19.16
C LYS A 446 32.99 17.79 -18.15
N LEU A 447 34.10 17.52 -17.45
CA LEU A 447 34.70 18.43 -16.49
C LEU A 447 35.68 19.36 -17.21
N GLU A 448 35.67 20.64 -16.87
CA GLU A 448 36.69 21.59 -17.30
C GLU A 448 37.90 21.53 -16.33
N GLY A 449 39.08 21.15 -16.83
CA GLY A 449 40.35 21.20 -16.07
C GLY A 449 40.63 20.03 -15.11
N LYS A 450 41.59 20.22 -14.19
CA LYS A 450 42.04 19.23 -13.17
C LYS A 450 41.14 19.23 -11.89
N MET A 451 39.85 19.55 -12.01
CA MET A 451 38.96 19.66 -10.85
C MET A 451 38.51 18.28 -10.34
N VAL A 452 38.51 18.07 -9.02
CA VAL A 452 37.94 16.86 -8.42
C VAL A 452 36.41 16.89 -8.62
N PRO A 453 35.80 15.89 -9.30
CA PRO A 453 34.36 15.86 -9.46
C PRO A 453 33.66 15.63 -8.13
N GLY A 454 32.71 16.49 -7.78
CA GLY A 454 31.73 16.19 -6.74
C GLY A 454 30.59 15.33 -7.29
N LEU A 455 29.71 14.83 -6.40
CA LEU A 455 28.53 14.06 -6.83
C LEU A 455 27.54 14.88 -7.69
N TYR A 456 27.57 16.22 -7.56
CA TYR A 456 26.77 17.11 -8.42
C TYR A 456 27.28 17.18 -9.86
N ASN A 457 28.50 16.68 -10.10
CA ASN A 457 29.10 16.61 -11.42
C ASN A 457 28.81 15.28 -12.13
N ILE A 458 28.01 14.39 -11.54
CA ILE A 458 27.53 13.17 -12.23
C ILE A 458 26.56 13.60 -13.34
N SER A 459 26.66 12.95 -14.50
CA SER A 459 25.75 13.23 -15.62
C SER A 459 24.28 13.05 -15.25
N ASP A 460 23.42 13.69 -16.03
CA ASP A 460 21.98 13.43 -16.09
C ASP A 460 21.15 13.95 -14.91
N SER A 461 21.69 14.09 -13.69
CA SER A 461 20.92 14.63 -12.57
C SER A 461 21.70 15.00 -11.29
N ALA A 462 21.34 16.10 -10.65
CA ALA A 462 21.73 16.41 -9.27
C ALA A 462 21.17 15.40 -8.23
N HIS A 463 20.23 14.53 -8.61
CA HIS A 463 19.72 13.48 -7.73
C HIS A 463 20.79 12.48 -7.28
N TRP A 464 21.87 12.30 -8.06
CA TRP A 464 23.02 11.51 -7.69
C TRP A 464 23.78 12.06 -6.48
N ALA A 465 23.71 13.36 -6.21
CA ALA A 465 24.21 13.95 -4.96
C ALA A 465 23.20 13.85 -3.81
N ASN A 466 21.91 14.02 -4.11
CA ASN A 466 20.87 14.22 -3.10
C ASN A 466 20.28 12.93 -2.51
N LYS A 467 20.23 11.84 -3.28
CA LYS A 467 19.52 10.61 -2.89
C LYS A 467 20.36 9.44 -2.35
N PRO A 468 21.67 9.28 -2.65
CA PRO A 468 22.43 8.15 -2.09
C PRO A 468 22.61 8.25 -0.59
N ASP A 469 22.79 7.08 0.01
CA ASP A 469 23.11 6.91 1.42
C ASP A 469 24.64 6.91 1.63
N LEU A 470 25.40 6.45 0.63
CA LEU A 470 26.86 6.56 0.55
C LEU A 470 27.26 7.07 -0.83
N GLY A 471 28.11 8.09 -0.87
CA GLY A 471 28.70 8.61 -2.10
C GLY A 471 30.21 8.48 -2.06
N ILE A 472 30.80 7.98 -3.15
CA ILE A 472 32.23 7.70 -3.29
C ILE A 472 32.73 8.39 -4.56
N VAL A 473 33.88 9.07 -4.49
CA VAL A 473 34.59 9.61 -5.64
C VAL A 473 36.00 9.08 -5.66
N VAL A 474 36.39 8.41 -6.74
CA VAL A 474 37.77 7.97 -6.99
C VAL A 474 38.48 9.02 -7.84
N HIS A 475 39.67 9.45 -7.40
CA HIS A 475 40.46 10.47 -8.10
C HIS A 475 41.96 10.18 -8.04
N ALA A 476 42.73 10.72 -9.00
CA ALA A 476 44.18 10.78 -8.94
C ALA A 476 44.59 12.26 -8.80
N MET A 477 44.91 12.71 -7.57
CA MET A 477 45.23 14.12 -7.30
C MET A 477 46.56 14.56 -7.94
N ARG A 478 47.54 13.65 -7.97
CA ARG A 478 48.91 13.91 -8.44
C ARG A 478 49.34 12.83 -9.44
N PRO A 479 48.67 12.69 -10.60
CA PRO A 479 48.96 11.60 -11.54
C PRO A 479 50.40 11.65 -12.08
N ASP A 480 50.96 12.86 -12.21
CA ASP A 480 52.31 13.07 -12.74
C ASP A 480 53.41 12.85 -11.68
N GLU A 481 53.16 13.21 -10.41
CA GLU A 481 54.15 13.14 -9.33
C GLU A 481 54.06 11.83 -8.52
N ALA A 482 52.86 11.28 -8.40
CA ALA A 482 52.54 10.08 -7.62
C ALA A 482 51.59 9.18 -8.43
N PRO A 483 52.06 8.55 -9.52
CA PRO A 483 51.22 7.79 -10.45
C PRO A 483 50.52 6.59 -9.80
N ASN A 484 51.11 6.06 -8.71
CA ASN A 484 50.59 4.92 -7.95
C ASN A 484 49.72 5.34 -6.75
N GLU A 485 49.31 6.60 -6.64
CA GLU A 485 48.44 7.07 -5.57
C GLU A 485 47.06 7.46 -6.09
N ARG A 486 46.03 7.15 -5.32
CA ARG A 486 44.65 7.57 -5.57
C ARG A 486 44.08 8.14 -4.28
N THR A 487 43.14 9.06 -4.42
CA THR A 487 42.37 9.61 -3.32
C THR A 487 40.92 9.15 -3.45
N ILE A 488 40.41 8.53 -2.39
CA ILE A 488 39.00 8.17 -2.28
C ILE A 488 38.32 9.25 -1.45
N PHE A 489 37.45 10.05 -2.08
CA PHE A 489 36.61 11.00 -1.37
C PHE A 489 35.28 10.36 -1.00
N ILE A 490 34.84 10.61 0.22
CA ILE A 490 33.55 10.19 0.76
C ILE A 490 32.71 11.46 0.98
N PRO A 491 32.14 12.07 -0.08
CA PRO A 491 31.35 13.29 0.05
C PRO A 491 30.01 13.09 0.78
N LYS A 492 29.54 11.84 0.93
CA LYS A 492 28.23 11.59 1.56
C LYS A 492 28.18 10.30 2.35
N VAL A 493 27.69 10.41 3.59
CA VAL A 493 27.27 9.29 4.46
C VAL A 493 25.98 9.71 5.17
N ARG A 494 24.90 8.94 5.00
CA ARG A 494 23.59 9.27 5.61
C ARG A 494 23.54 8.91 7.09
N LEU A 495 24.00 7.72 7.46
CA LEU A 495 23.99 7.22 8.84
C LEU A 495 25.32 7.53 9.55
N LYS A 496 25.68 8.81 9.66
CA LYS A 496 27.04 9.25 10.08
C LYS A 496 27.55 8.64 11.39
N ARG A 497 26.66 8.40 12.35
CA ARG A 497 27.04 7.90 13.68
C ARG A 497 27.45 6.43 13.70
N ILE A 498 27.08 5.66 12.68
CA ILE A 498 27.27 4.19 12.66
C ILE A 498 27.94 3.69 11.36
N ALA A 499 27.79 4.41 10.24
CA ALA A 499 28.31 4.02 8.94
C ALA A 499 29.58 4.80 8.50
N GLY A 500 30.05 5.75 9.30
CA GLY A 500 31.27 6.54 9.03
C GLY A 500 31.01 8.02 8.75
N ASN A 501 32.05 8.76 8.38
CA ASN A 501 31.99 10.22 8.19
C ASN A 501 32.51 10.65 6.82
N THR A 502 32.07 11.83 6.37
CA THR A 502 32.59 12.44 5.15
C THR A 502 34.08 12.79 5.30
N GLY A 503 34.81 12.80 4.18
CA GLY A 503 36.24 13.12 4.16
C GLY A 503 36.93 12.53 2.93
N SER A 504 38.24 12.36 3.01
CA SER A 504 39.03 11.70 1.98
C SER A 504 40.10 10.80 2.61
N VAL A 505 40.52 9.79 1.86
CA VAL A 505 41.59 8.85 2.24
C VAL A 505 42.47 8.61 1.03
N ASP A 506 43.78 8.80 1.20
CA ASP A 506 44.76 8.45 0.17
C ASP A 506 45.11 6.96 0.29
N VAL A 507 45.18 6.30 -0.86
CA VAL A 507 45.40 4.86 -1.01
C VAL A 507 46.41 4.59 -2.11
N GLY A 508 47.18 3.52 -1.95
CA GLY A 508 48.06 3.03 -2.99
C GLY A 508 47.26 2.38 -4.12
N PHE A 509 47.79 2.41 -5.33
CA PHE A 509 47.23 1.73 -6.50
C PHE A 509 48.36 1.00 -7.23
N ASN A 510 48.26 -0.32 -7.28
CA ASN A 510 49.22 -1.15 -8.00
C ASN A 510 48.76 -1.34 -9.44
N GLU A 511 49.44 -0.72 -10.41
CA GLU A 511 49.06 -0.79 -11.83
C GLU A 511 49.13 -2.19 -12.44
N LYS A 512 49.96 -3.09 -11.89
CA LYS A 512 50.11 -4.45 -12.42
C LYS A 512 48.97 -5.37 -12.00
N THR A 513 48.47 -5.20 -10.77
CA THR A 513 47.33 -5.99 -10.25
C THR A 513 46.00 -5.26 -10.38
N GLY A 514 46.03 -3.95 -10.60
CA GLY A 514 44.86 -3.08 -10.53
C GLY A 514 44.27 -2.99 -9.12
N LEU A 515 45.03 -3.23 -8.05
CA LEU A 515 44.48 -3.25 -6.69
C LEU A 515 44.81 -1.98 -5.91
N PHE A 516 43.82 -1.52 -5.16
CA PHE A 516 43.98 -0.49 -4.15
C PHE A 516 44.51 -1.11 -2.87
N THR A 517 45.51 -0.47 -2.27
CA THR A 517 46.15 -0.92 -1.03
C THR A 517 46.19 0.22 -0.02
N LYS A 518 46.49 -0.12 1.23
CA LYS A 518 46.92 0.90 2.20
C LYS A 518 48.13 1.65 1.62
N LEU A 519 48.19 2.96 1.87
CA LEU A 519 49.38 3.75 1.60
C LEU A 519 50.41 3.45 2.69
N ASP A 520 51.54 2.86 2.32
CA ASP A 520 52.68 2.69 3.24
C ASP A 520 53.48 4.00 3.20
N PHE A 521 53.51 4.72 4.33
CA PHE A 521 54.27 5.97 4.49
C PHE A 521 55.74 5.71 4.82
#